data_AF-A0A7V4W614-F1
#
_entry.id   AF-A0A7V4W614-F1
#
_cell.length_a   1.000
_cell.length_b   1.000
_cell.length_c   1.000
_cell.angle_alpha   90.00
_cell.angle_beta   90.00
_cell.angle_gamma   90.00
#
_symmetry.space_group_name_H-M   'P 1'
#
loop_
_entity.id
_entity.type
_entity.pdbx_description
1 polymer ?
#
loop_
_entity_poly.entity_id
_entity_poly.type
_entity_poly.pdbx_seq_one_letter_code
_entity_poly.pdbx_strand_id
1 'polypeptide(L)'
;MQERVLVTGATGYVGGRLVPRLLEAGYKVRCLARDPSRLEGRGWEGVEVVRGDVLDPASLEPALHGVGPAYYLVHSMATGREYQERDRAGAAHFREAAARAGVRRVIYLGGLAHGDETLSPHLRSRLETGEILRAGPVPVTEFRASVILGSGSLSFEVIRYLTERLPVMVAPRWVGSLCQPIGIRDVLSYLVKALEHPESSGRVIEIGGADILTYREIMLAYARTRGLRRRIYTVPVLTPRLSSYWLGLVTPVPTGVARELIEGVRTDSVCSGASALDVFPEIRPVPCAEALRQAVASLEEQRVETSWTLAFSPASESADQAVFLRDEEGLIVEERRLRVDAPPEKVFGAVSSLGGDNGWYYADFLWKWRGFLDLLAGGVGMRRGRRHPTLLRPGDPVDFWRVEAWVPPSLLRLRAEMKLPGRAWLEFRVRPEGSESSWIIQRALFDSRGLAGLLYWYALYPIHRIIFSGLVMAIGRRAVRNGRTCQVGTRGV
;
A
#
# COMPACT_ATOMS: atom_id res chain seq x y z
N MET A 1 19.98 -2.71 -31.65
CA MET A 1 20.14 -3.20 -30.26
C MET A 1 18.98 -2.63 -29.45
N GLN A 2 18.17 -3.44 -28.75
CA GLN A 2 17.08 -2.91 -27.92
C GLN A 2 17.65 -1.96 -26.86
N GLU A 3 17.07 -0.77 -26.76
CA GLU A 3 17.49 0.29 -25.85
C GLU A 3 17.22 -0.12 -24.39
N ARG A 4 18.23 0.02 -23.52
CA ARG A 4 18.09 -0.26 -22.08
C ARG A 4 17.65 1.01 -21.37
N VAL A 5 16.55 0.90 -20.60
CA VAL A 5 16.03 1.97 -19.74
C VAL A 5 16.26 1.62 -18.27
N LEU A 6 16.58 2.61 -17.45
CA LEU A 6 16.65 2.43 -15.99
C LEU A 6 15.40 3.00 -15.32
N VAL A 7 14.82 2.27 -14.38
CA VAL A 7 13.70 2.73 -13.55
C VAL A 7 14.13 2.76 -12.08
N THR A 8 14.31 3.96 -11.54
CA THR A 8 14.34 4.15 -10.09
C THR A 8 12.92 4.10 -9.52
N GLY A 9 12.78 3.81 -8.21
CA GLY A 9 11.46 3.80 -7.58
C GLY A 9 10.54 2.66 -8.07
N ALA A 10 11.10 1.59 -8.64
CA ALA A 10 10.36 0.43 -9.15
C ALA A 10 9.54 -0.30 -8.06
N THR A 11 9.92 -0.15 -6.77
CA THR A 11 9.16 -0.66 -5.63
C THR A 11 7.89 0.16 -5.33
N GLY A 12 7.78 1.36 -5.89
CA GLY A 12 6.72 2.32 -5.61
C GLY A 12 5.50 2.22 -6.53
N TYR A 13 4.52 3.10 -6.27
CA TYR A 13 3.21 3.10 -6.94
C TYR A 13 3.28 3.22 -8.47
N VAL A 14 3.99 4.23 -8.97
CA VAL A 14 4.13 4.49 -10.42
C VAL A 14 5.16 3.56 -11.03
N GLY A 15 6.36 3.46 -10.43
CA GLY A 15 7.47 2.69 -10.98
C GLY A 15 7.12 1.22 -11.21
N GLY A 16 6.48 0.55 -10.25
CA GLY A 16 6.12 -0.86 -10.43
C GLY A 16 5.00 -1.11 -11.44
N ARG A 17 4.23 -0.10 -11.83
CA ARG A 17 3.27 -0.19 -12.95
C ARG A 17 3.90 0.17 -14.30
N LEU A 18 4.94 1.00 -14.27
CA LEU A 18 5.68 1.41 -15.46
C LEU A 18 6.54 0.27 -16.00
N VAL A 19 7.21 -0.49 -15.14
CA VAL A 19 8.10 -1.60 -15.54
C VAL A 19 7.42 -2.59 -16.50
N PRO A 20 6.27 -3.21 -16.20
CA PRO A 20 5.64 -4.16 -17.13
C PRO A 20 5.27 -3.52 -18.47
N ARG A 21 4.81 -2.26 -18.46
CA ARG A 21 4.44 -1.53 -19.69
C ARG A 21 5.64 -1.19 -20.57
N LEU A 22 6.81 -0.93 -19.96
CA LEU A 22 8.06 -0.77 -20.70
C LEU A 22 8.53 -2.09 -21.34
N LEU A 23 8.35 -3.22 -20.65
CA LEU A 23 8.65 -4.55 -21.20
C LEU A 23 7.71 -4.89 -22.36
N GLU A 24 6.41 -4.64 -22.20
CA GLU A 24 5.39 -4.80 -23.25
C GLU A 24 5.70 -3.94 -24.49
N ALA A 25 6.23 -2.73 -24.28
CA ALA A 25 6.70 -1.84 -25.35
C ALA A 25 8.05 -2.26 -25.96
N GLY A 26 8.67 -3.37 -25.50
CA GLY A 26 9.88 -3.95 -26.09
C GLY A 26 11.21 -3.39 -25.58
N TYR A 27 11.21 -2.62 -24.49
CA TYR A 27 12.43 -2.09 -23.88
C TYR A 27 13.09 -3.10 -22.94
N LYS A 28 14.43 -3.05 -22.84
CA LYS A 28 15.16 -3.75 -21.79
C LYS A 28 15.12 -2.92 -20.52
N VAL A 29 14.53 -3.44 -19.45
CA VAL A 29 14.34 -2.67 -18.21
C VAL A 29 15.36 -3.08 -17.15
N ARG A 30 16.04 -2.08 -16.58
CA ARG A 30 16.86 -2.20 -15.39
C ARG A 30 16.21 -1.46 -14.22
N CYS A 31 15.93 -2.13 -13.11
CA CYS A 31 15.40 -1.52 -11.91
C CYS A 31 16.51 -1.22 -10.90
N LEU A 32 16.56 0.01 -10.40
CA LEU A 32 17.40 0.38 -9.26
C LEU A 32 16.57 0.26 -7.98
N ALA A 33 17.02 -0.58 -7.04
CA ALA A 33 16.37 -0.73 -5.74
C ALA A 33 17.40 -0.77 -4.59
N ARG A 34 17.08 -0.10 -3.48
CA ARG A 34 17.89 -0.16 -2.24
C ARG A 34 17.95 -1.57 -1.68
N ASP A 35 16.82 -2.25 -1.75
CA ASP A 35 16.59 -3.63 -1.32
C ASP A 35 15.97 -4.42 -2.49
N PRO A 36 16.80 -5.13 -3.28
CA PRO A 36 16.35 -5.93 -4.41
C PRO A 36 15.27 -6.97 -4.06
N SER A 37 15.27 -7.48 -2.83
CA SER A 37 14.31 -8.51 -2.39
C SER A 37 12.85 -8.04 -2.48
N ARG A 38 12.61 -6.72 -2.45
CA ARG A 38 11.26 -6.13 -2.59
C ARG A 38 10.69 -6.22 -4.01
N LEU A 39 11.52 -6.56 -4.99
CA LEU A 39 11.12 -6.80 -6.37
C LEU A 39 10.95 -8.30 -6.66
N GLU A 40 11.33 -9.18 -5.73
CA GLU A 40 11.07 -10.62 -5.85
C GLU A 40 9.55 -10.88 -5.86
N GLY A 41 9.13 -11.87 -6.65
CA GLY A 41 7.71 -12.25 -6.78
C GLY A 41 6.83 -11.31 -7.61
N ARG A 42 7.41 -10.27 -8.25
CA ARG A 42 6.67 -9.37 -9.17
C ARG A 42 6.28 -10.03 -10.50
N GLY A 43 6.84 -11.19 -10.82
CA GLY A 43 6.55 -11.93 -12.05
C GLY A 43 7.04 -11.25 -13.34
N TRP A 44 7.92 -10.25 -13.23
CA TRP A 44 8.50 -9.59 -14.39
C TRP A 44 9.61 -10.45 -14.99
N GLU A 45 9.41 -10.92 -16.21
CA GLU A 45 10.43 -11.63 -16.97
C GLU A 45 11.35 -10.65 -17.71
N GLY A 46 12.64 -10.96 -17.79
CA GLY A 46 13.61 -10.15 -18.55
C GLY A 46 14.01 -8.80 -17.92
N VAL A 47 13.66 -8.55 -16.65
CA VAL A 47 14.09 -7.36 -15.90
C VAL A 47 15.44 -7.61 -15.21
N GLU A 48 16.36 -6.67 -15.35
CA GLU A 48 17.61 -6.62 -14.58
C GLU A 48 17.39 -5.84 -13.29
N VAL A 49 17.69 -6.41 -12.13
CA VAL A 49 17.60 -5.69 -10.84
C VAL A 49 19.00 -5.40 -10.33
N VAL A 50 19.29 -4.12 -10.08
CA VAL A 50 20.57 -3.66 -9.54
C VAL A 50 20.34 -3.02 -8.18
N ARG A 51 21.19 -3.39 -7.22
CA ARG A 51 21.19 -2.77 -5.89
C ARG A 51 21.84 -1.39 -5.96
N GLY A 52 21.18 -0.38 -5.40
CA GLY A 52 21.77 0.94 -5.18
C GLY A 52 20.82 1.92 -4.50
N ASP A 53 21.39 3.03 -4.02
CA ASP A 53 20.69 4.10 -3.32
C ASP A 53 21.06 5.44 -3.94
N VAL A 54 20.07 6.30 -4.21
CA VAL A 54 20.31 7.65 -4.73
C VAL A 54 21.07 8.54 -3.75
N LEU A 55 21.09 8.17 -2.47
CA LEU A 55 21.89 8.85 -1.45
C LEU A 55 23.33 8.31 -1.34
N ASP A 56 23.65 7.23 -2.04
CA ASP A 56 25.01 6.70 -2.16
C ASP A 56 25.50 6.85 -3.61
N PRO A 57 26.25 7.94 -3.91
CA PRO A 57 26.74 8.23 -5.26
C PRO A 57 27.53 7.07 -5.89
N ALA A 58 28.28 6.30 -5.10
CA ALA A 58 29.12 5.21 -5.59
C ALA A 58 28.27 4.05 -6.15
N SER A 59 27.03 3.91 -5.68
CA SER A 59 26.11 2.87 -6.14
C SER A 59 25.41 3.21 -7.48
N LEU A 60 25.40 4.48 -7.89
CA LEU A 60 24.63 4.95 -9.05
C LEU A 60 25.33 4.73 -10.39
N GLU A 61 26.64 4.92 -10.44
CA GLU A 61 27.41 4.83 -11.68
C GLU A 61 27.38 3.41 -12.30
N PRO A 62 27.57 2.31 -11.53
CA PRO A 62 27.39 0.97 -12.06
C PRO A 62 25.96 0.70 -12.56
N ALA A 63 24.96 1.27 -11.88
CA ALA A 63 23.56 1.09 -12.25
C ALA A 63 23.21 1.81 -13.57
N LEU A 64 23.81 2.97 -13.83
CA LEU A 64 23.54 3.79 -15.02
C LEU A 64 24.41 3.40 -16.23
N HIS A 65 25.44 2.57 -16.04
CA HIS A 65 26.29 2.13 -17.15
C HIS A 65 25.50 1.41 -18.27
N GLY A 66 25.64 1.91 -19.50
CA GLY A 66 24.98 1.36 -20.69
C GLY A 66 23.46 1.57 -20.72
N VAL A 67 22.94 2.54 -19.97
CA VAL A 67 21.54 2.98 -19.98
C VAL A 67 21.38 4.13 -20.97
N GLY A 68 20.35 4.08 -21.81
CA GLY A 68 20.00 5.20 -22.69
C GLY A 68 19.16 6.24 -21.92
N PRO A 69 17.84 6.03 -21.75
CA PRO A 69 16.97 6.85 -20.91
C PRO A 69 16.86 6.32 -19.47
N ALA A 70 16.73 7.20 -18.49
CA ALA A 70 16.54 6.82 -17.08
C ALA A 70 15.36 7.55 -16.42
N TYR A 71 14.49 6.82 -15.76
CA TYR A 71 13.35 7.34 -15.00
C TYR A 71 13.75 7.63 -13.56
N TYR A 72 13.60 8.89 -13.14
CA TYR A 72 13.71 9.30 -11.74
C TYR A 72 12.30 9.34 -11.12
N LEU A 73 11.93 8.33 -10.33
CA LEU A 73 10.62 8.22 -9.66
C LEU A 73 10.78 8.07 -8.14
N VAL A 74 11.95 8.41 -7.60
CA VAL A 74 12.19 8.41 -6.16
C VAL A 74 11.52 9.63 -5.55
N HIS A 75 10.83 9.40 -4.43
CA HIS A 75 10.29 10.46 -3.59
C HIS A 75 10.28 10.01 -2.14
N SER A 76 10.88 10.80 -1.24
CA SER A 76 11.17 10.40 0.14
C SER A 76 10.08 10.79 1.14
N MET A 77 8.85 11.08 0.72
CA MET A 77 7.75 11.55 1.60
C MET A 77 7.56 10.73 2.89
N ALA A 78 7.92 9.44 2.85
CA ALA A 78 7.81 8.51 3.96
C ALA A 78 8.80 8.75 5.11
N THR A 79 9.89 9.48 4.90
CA THR A 79 11.01 9.57 5.86
C THR A 79 10.85 10.70 6.89
N GLY A 80 9.64 11.26 7.05
CA GLY A 80 9.41 12.35 8.00
C GLY A 80 10.02 13.68 7.53
N ARG A 81 10.35 14.59 8.45
CA ARG A 81 10.64 16.01 8.14
C ARG A 81 11.87 16.25 7.23
N GLU A 82 12.76 15.27 7.09
CA GLU A 82 14.00 15.38 6.31
C GLU A 82 13.84 15.01 4.83
N TYR A 83 12.62 14.70 4.36
CA TYR A 83 12.44 14.24 2.97
C TYR A 83 12.94 15.24 1.93
N GLN A 84 12.85 16.56 2.21
CA GLN A 84 13.26 17.61 1.28
C GLN A 84 14.76 17.59 1.01
N GLU A 85 15.57 17.45 2.06
CA GLU A 85 17.04 17.38 1.95
C GLU A 85 17.47 16.09 1.24
N ARG A 86 16.80 14.98 1.54
CA ARG A 86 17.06 13.69 0.89
C ARG A 86 16.69 13.71 -0.59
N ASP A 87 15.56 14.30 -0.96
CA ASP A 87 15.14 14.42 -2.36
C ASP A 87 16.10 15.35 -3.12
N ARG A 88 16.55 16.46 -2.51
CA ARG A 88 17.60 17.36 -3.06
C ARG A 88 18.90 16.61 -3.30
N ALA A 89 19.42 15.92 -2.29
CA ALA A 89 20.66 15.17 -2.37
C ALA A 89 20.58 14.04 -3.42
N GLY A 90 19.51 13.26 -3.39
CA GLY A 90 19.29 12.17 -4.35
C GLY A 90 19.21 12.66 -5.79
N ALA A 91 18.53 13.78 -6.03
CA ALA A 91 18.44 14.40 -7.35
C ALA A 91 19.80 14.89 -7.85
N ALA A 92 20.60 15.53 -6.98
CA ALA A 92 21.93 16.03 -7.32
C ALA A 92 22.89 14.89 -7.66
N HIS A 93 22.93 13.84 -6.82
CA HIS A 93 23.75 12.65 -7.07
C HIS A 93 23.36 11.93 -8.36
N PHE A 94 22.05 11.76 -8.60
CA PHE A 94 21.56 11.11 -9.79
C PHE A 94 21.88 11.90 -11.06
N ARG A 95 21.69 13.22 -11.03
CA ARG A 95 22.09 14.11 -12.13
C ARG A 95 23.55 13.93 -12.50
N GLU A 96 24.44 13.96 -11.52
CA GLU A 96 25.89 13.84 -11.74
C GLU A 96 26.27 12.45 -12.26
N ALA A 97 25.72 11.39 -11.66
CA ALA A 97 25.97 10.03 -12.10
C ALA A 97 25.40 9.77 -13.52
N ALA A 98 24.24 10.32 -13.84
CA ALA A 98 23.64 10.22 -15.18
C ALA A 98 24.50 10.91 -16.24
N ALA A 99 25.04 12.10 -15.92
CA ALA A 99 25.97 12.80 -16.79
C ALA A 99 27.26 12.00 -17.02
N ARG A 100 27.88 11.48 -15.95
CA ARG A 100 29.10 10.66 -16.06
C ARG A 100 28.89 9.37 -16.87
N ALA A 101 27.75 8.71 -16.68
CA ALA A 101 27.41 7.47 -17.37
C ALA A 101 26.94 7.67 -18.83
N GLY A 102 26.81 8.91 -19.30
CA GLY A 102 26.36 9.21 -20.66
C GLY A 102 24.88 8.91 -20.92
N VAL A 103 24.04 9.00 -19.88
CA VAL A 103 22.58 8.87 -20.01
C VAL A 103 22.08 9.93 -20.98
N ARG A 104 21.29 9.52 -21.98
CA ARG A 104 20.81 10.42 -23.05
C ARG A 104 19.64 11.30 -22.62
N ARG A 105 18.85 10.85 -21.66
CA ARG A 105 17.68 11.59 -21.16
C ARG A 105 17.24 11.10 -19.79
N VAL A 106 16.86 12.02 -18.91
CA VAL A 106 16.16 11.71 -17.66
C VAL A 106 14.67 11.99 -17.83
N ILE A 107 13.82 11.10 -17.35
CA ILE A 107 12.37 11.29 -17.29
C ILE A 107 11.96 11.38 -15.82
N TYR A 108 11.39 12.51 -15.42
CA TYR A 108 10.97 12.78 -14.05
C TYR A 108 9.46 12.98 -14.00
N LEU A 109 8.79 12.30 -13.07
CA LEU A 109 7.40 12.60 -12.72
C LEU A 109 7.41 13.43 -11.44
N GLY A 110 7.08 14.72 -11.56
CA GLY A 110 7.00 15.73 -10.51
C GLY A 110 5.56 15.99 -10.01
N GLY A 111 5.34 17.15 -9.39
CA GLY A 111 4.03 17.62 -8.95
C GLY A 111 3.64 18.91 -9.67
N LEU A 112 2.36 19.07 -9.98
CA LEU A 112 1.83 20.27 -10.63
C LEU A 112 1.46 21.34 -9.59
N ALA A 113 2.12 22.49 -9.68
CA ALA A 113 1.80 23.66 -8.89
C ALA A 113 2.25 24.95 -9.61
N HIS A 114 1.56 26.06 -9.30
CA HIS A 114 1.81 27.38 -9.86
C HIS A 114 2.07 28.41 -8.76
N GLY A 115 3.04 29.31 -9.00
CA GLY A 115 3.41 30.40 -8.08
C GLY A 115 4.17 29.95 -6.82
N ASP A 116 4.98 30.83 -6.23
CA ASP A 116 5.88 30.48 -5.12
C ASP A 116 5.32 30.73 -3.71
N GLU A 117 4.41 31.71 -3.56
CA GLU A 117 4.11 32.29 -2.24
C GLU A 117 3.21 31.42 -1.33
N THR A 118 2.60 30.34 -1.84
CA THR A 118 1.66 29.52 -1.05
C THR A 118 1.87 28.00 -1.17
N LEU A 119 2.97 27.56 -1.78
CA LEU A 119 3.22 26.13 -1.99
C LEU A 119 3.45 25.38 -0.68
N SER A 120 2.86 24.19 -0.61
CA SER A 120 3.17 23.25 0.46
C SER A 120 4.66 22.84 0.41
N PRO A 121 5.27 22.49 1.56
CA PRO A 121 6.64 21.99 1.59
C PRO A 121 6.87 20.82 0.62
N HIS A 122 5.85 19.96 0.47
CA HIS A 122 5.89 18.82 -0.43
C HIS A 122 5.93 19.23 -1.91
N LEU A 123 5.03 20.12 -2.34
CA LEU A 123 5.03 20.60 -3.73
C LEU A 123 6.32 21.35 -4.07
N ARG A 124 6.83 22.18 -3.15
CA ARG A 124 8.11 22.88 -3.32
C ARG A 124 9.27 21.91 -3.54
N SER A 125 9.37 20.86 -2.70
CA SER A 125 10.40 19.84 -2.85
C SER A 125 10.32 19.08 -4.18
N ARG A 126 9.09 18.86 -4.69
CA ARG A 126 8.86 18.20 -5.98
C ARG A 126 9.31 19.06 -7.16
N LEU A 127 9.07 20.38 -7.11
CA LEU A 127 9.56 21.34 -8.11
C LEU A 127 11.09 21.49 -8.05
N GLU A 128 11.63 21.65 -6.85
CA GLU A 128 13.08 21.77 -6.60
C GLU A 128 13.84 20.53 -7.12
N THR A 129 13.31 19.33 -6.90
CA THR A 129 13.88 18.08 -7.45
C THR A 129 14.00 18.16 -8.97
N GLY A 130 12.95 18.64 -9.65
CA GLY A 130 12.96 18.79 -11.10
C GLY A 130 13.99 19.82 -11.56
N GLU A 131 14.10 20.95 -10.86
CA GLU A 131 15.09 21.99 -11.13
C GLU A 131 16.52 21.47 -11.00
N ILE A 132 16.80 20.72 -9.93
CA ILE A 132 18.11 20.11 -9.70
C ILE A 132 18.46 19.16 -10.84
N LEU A 133 17.55 18.26 -11.22
CA LEU A 133 17.77 17.33 -12.33
C LEU A 133 18.04 18.09 -13.64
N ARG A 134 17.29 19.17 -13.92
CA ARG A 134 17.42 20.00 -15.13
C ARG A 134 18.66 20.88 -15.16
N ALA A 135 19.27 21.19 -14.02
CA ALA A 135 20.48 22.00 -13.96
C ALA A 135 21.73 21.27 -14.50
N GLY A 136 21.64 19.98 -14.84
CA GLY A 136 22.71 19.19 -15.42
C GLY A 136 22.74 19.19 -16.96
N PRO A 137 23.78 18.59 -17.56
CA PRO A 137 23.91 18.52 -19.02
C PRO A 137 23.00 17.48 -19.68
N VAL A 138 22.43 16.53 -18.92
CA VAL A 138 21.50 15.53 -19.45
C VAL A 138 20.12 16.16 -19.57
N PRO A 139 19.49 16.17 -20.76
CA PRO A 139 18.17 16.76 -20.92
C PRO A 139 17.12 15.98 -20.13
N VAL A 140 16.17 16.72 -19.55
CA VAL A 140 15.12 16.15 -18.68
C VAL A 140 13.75 16.39 -19.31
N THR A 141 12.97 15.32 -19.47
CA THR A 141 11.52 15.42 -19.66
C THR A 141 10.88 15.38 -18.27
N GLU A 142 10.36 16.51 -17.80
CA GLU A 142 9.61 16.58 -16.54
C GLU A 142 8.11 16.55 -16.83
N PHE A 143 7.42 15.53 -16.34
CA PHE A 143 5.97 15.52 -16.25
C PHE A 143 5.51 16.10 -14.92
N ARG A 144 4.74 17.19 -14.96
CA ARG A 144 4.07 17.76 -13.78
C ARG A 144 2.63 17.31 -13.75
N ALA A 145 2.34 16.29 -12.94
CA ALA A 145 1.00 15.73 -12.84
C ALA A 145 0.17 16.42 -11.75
N SER A 146 -1.11 16.62 -12.06
CA SER A 146 -2.13 16.89 -11.05
C SER A 146 -2.41 15.63 -10.21
N VAL A 147 -3.54 15.62 -9.48
CA VAL A 147 -3.96 14.51 -8.62
C VAL A 147 -4.10 13.22 -9.43
N ILE A 148 -3.28 12.21 -9.13
CA ILE A 148 -3.32 10.92 -9.82
C ILE A 148 -4.38 10.01 -9.19
N LEU A 149 -5.36 9.58 -9.98
CA LEU A 149 -6.43 8.66 -9.60
C LEU A 149 -6.10 7.23 -10.04
N GLY A 150 -6.08 6.30 -9.08
CA GLY A 150 -5.92 4.88 -9.35
C GLY A 150 -5.86 4.07 -8.06
N SER A 151 -6.31 2.81 -8.12
CA SER A 151 -6.33 1.91 -6.96
C SER A 151 -4.93 1.79 -6.33
N GLY A 152 -4.80 2.06 -5.04
CA GLY A 152 -3.51 2.06 -4.36
C GLY A 152 -2.70 3.36 -4.50
N SER A 153 -3.21 4.40 -5.17
CA SER A 153 -2.60 5.74 -5.12
C SER A 153 -3.00 6.42 -3.81
N LEU A 154 -2.07 7.15 -3.19
CA LEU A 154 -2.32 7.80 -1.90
C LEU A 154 -3.50 8.80 -1.97
N SER A 155 -3.57 9.60 -3.04
CA SER A 155 -4.65 10.55 -3.30
C SER A 155 -6.00 9.85 -3.47
N PHE A 156 -6.05 8.78 -4.26
CA PHE A 156 -7.27 8.01 -4.48
C PHE A 156 -7.74 7.33 -3.19
N GLU A 157 -6.82 6.73 -2.42
CA GLU A 157 -7.17 6.08 -1.15
C GLU A 157 -7.75 7.09 -0.15
N VAL A 158 -7.18 8.30 -0.05
CA VAL A 158 -7.74 9.37 0.81
C VAL A 158 -9.17 9.73 0.37
N ILE A 159 -9.38 9.99 -0.92
CA ILE A 159 -10.71 10.29 -1.48
C ILE A 159 -11.68 9.16 -1.17
N ARG A 160 -11.26 7.91 -1.38
CA ARG A 160 -12.04 6.71 -1.09
C ARG A 160 -12.41 6.63 0.38
N TYR A 161 -11.45 6.63 1.30
CA TYR A 161 -11.74 6.45 2.73
C TYR A 161 -12.64 7.55 3.27
N LEU A 162 -12.36 8.81 2.93
CA LEU A 162 -13.22 9.93 3.32
C LEU A 162 -14.65 9.75 2.81
N THR A 163 -14.80 9.36 1.55
CA THR A 163 -16.11 9.19 0.93
C THR A 163 -16.83 7.94 1.43
N GLU A 164 -16.15 6.82 1.65
CA GLU A 164 -16.77 5.57 2.11
C GLU A 164 -17.15 5.66 3.59
N ARG A 165 -16.34 6.33 4.41
CA ARG A 165 -16.51 6.41 5.85
C ARG A 165 -17.40 7.57 6.28
N LEU A 166 -17.52 8.68 5.55
CA LEU A 166 -18.28 9.84 6.05
C LEU A 166 -19.55 10.11 5.21
N PRO A 167 -20.75 9.62 5.63
CA PRO A 167 -22.01 9.96 4.97
C PRO A 167 -22.30 11.47 4.94
N VAL A 168 -21.93 12.15 6.02
CA VAL A 168 -21.94 13.60 6.15
C VAL A 168 -20.53 14.04 6.53
N MET A 169 -19.94 14.92 5.72
CA MET A 169 -18.58 15.42 5.91
C MET A 169 -18.62 16.92 6.13
N VAL A 170 -18.08 17.36 7.26
CA VAL A 170 -17.74 18.77 7.49
C VAL A 170 -16.30 18.96 7.03
N ALA A 171 -16.13 19.69 5.94
CA ALA A 171 -14.86 19.90 5.29
C ALA A 171 -14.45 21.38 5.39
N PRO A 172 -13.16 21.71 5.44
CA PRO A 172 -12.69 23.09 5.31
C PRO A 172 -12.91 23.63 3.88
N ARG A 173 -12.91 24.97 3.74
CA ARG A 173 -13.12 25.66 2.44
C ARG A 173 -12.18 25.22 1.31
N TRP A 174 -10.97 24.79 1.63
CA TRP A 174 -9.97 24.40 0.63
C TRP A 174 -10.34 23.13 -0.16
N VAL A 175 -11.39 22.37 0.20
CA VAL A 175 -11.92 21.32 -0.69
C VAL A 175 -12.56 21.88 -1.97
N GLY A 176 -12.74 23.20 -2.04
CA GLY A 176 -13.14 23.95 -3.22
C GLY A 176 -11.98 24.35 -4.14
N SER A 177 -10.72 24.07 -3.78
CA SER A 177 -9.58 24.30 -4.68
C SER A 177 -9.70 23.43 -5.93
N LEU A 178 -9.33 23.99 -7.07
CA LEU A 178 -9.45 23.35 -8.38
C LEU A 178 -8.28 22.40 -8.63
N CYS A 179 -8.56 21.27 -9.26
CA CYS A 179 -7.56 20.34 -9.74
C CYS A 179 -8.03 19.68 -11.02
N GLN A 180 -7.08 19.10 -11.77
CA GLN A 180 -7.36 18.45 -13.04
C GLN A 180 -6.98 16.96 -12.96
N PRO A 181 -7.74 16.15 -12.19
CA PRO A 181 -7.33 14.82 -11.79
C PRO A 181 -7.11 13.90 -13.00
N ILE A 182 -6.00 13.17 -13.01
CA ILE A 182 -5.59 12.31 -14.12
C ILE A 182 -5.58 10.83 -13.71
N GLY A 183 -6.04 9.93 -14.58
CA GLY A 183 -5.96 8.49 -14.34
C GLY A 183 -4.53 7.97 -14.37
N ILE A 184 -4.18 7.02 -13.50
CA ILE A 184 -2.84 6.40 -13.50
C ILE A 184 -2.50 5.75 -14.84
N ARG A 185 -3.49 5.20 -15.56
CA ARG A 185 -3.27 4.61 -16.89
C ARG A 185 -2.78 5.66 -17.88
N ASP A 186 -3.37 6.86 -17.88
CA ASP A 186 -2.95 7.96 -18.75
C ASP A 186 -1.55 8.46 -18.39
N VAL A 187 -1.24 8.59 -17.09
CA VAL A 187 0.12 8.94 -16.62
C VAL A 187 1.15 7.94 -17.14
N LEU A 188 0.85 6.64 -17.07
CA LEU A 188 1.75 5.59 -17.57
C LEU A 188 1.90 5.65 -19.10
N SER A 189 0.83 5.97 -19.83
CA SER A 189 0.90 6.20 -21.27
C SER A 189 1.86 7.34 -21.60
N TYR A 190 1.79 8.48 -20.91
CA TYR A 190 2.75 9.58 -21.09
C TYR A 190 4.19 9.15 -20.80
N LEU A 191 4.41 8.41 -19.70
CA LEU A 191 5.75 7.97 -19.31
C LEU A 191 6.37 7.00 -20.33
N VAL A 192 5.59 6.08 -20.89
CA VAL A 192 6.06 5.16 -21.94
C VAL A 192 6.28 5.93 -23.25
N LYS A 193 5.28 6.70 -23.70
CA LYS A 193 5.33 7.45 -24.95
C LYS A 193 6.43 8.50 -24.99
N ALA A 194 6.86 9.03 -23.84
CA ALA A 194 8.04 9.89 -23.80
C ALA A 194 9.24 9.28 -24.55
N LEU A 195 9.45 7.95 -24.50
CA LEU A 195 10.53 7.25 -25.20
C LEU A 195 10.44 7.33 -26.74
N GLU A 196 9.24 7.52 -27.28
CA GLU A 196 8.95 7.62 -28.72
C GLU A 196 8.94 9.06 -29.23
N HIS A 197 8.93 10.05 -28.33
CA HIS A 197 8.83 11.48 -28.64
C HIS A 197 10.07 12.25 -28.19
N PRO A 198 11.13 12.35 -29.03
CA PRO A 198 12.34 13.13 -28.73
C PRO A 198 12.09 14.60 -28.42
N GLU A 199 11.02 15.18 -28.97
CA GLU A 199 10.59 16.56 -28.75
C GLU A 199 10.15 16.83 -27.31
N SER A 200 9.90 15.80 -26.50
CA SER A 200 9.67 15.94 -25.06
C SER A 200 10.96 16.22 -24.28
N SER A 201 12.12 15.99 -24.88
CA SER A 201 13.42 16.10 -24.23
C SER A 201 13.73 17.54 -23.84
N GLY A 202 14.16 17.76 -22.59
CA GLY A 202 14.45 19.10 -22.06
C GLY A 202 13.21 19.95 -21.77
N ARG A 203 12.00 19.38 -21.82
CA ARG A 203 10.74 20.11 -21.58
C ARG A 203 10.10 19.76 -20.25
N VAL A 204 9.43 20.76 -19.68
CA VAL A 204 8.43 20.59 -18.62
C VAL A 204 7.07 20.48 -19.29
N ILE A 205 6.33 19.41 -18.98
CA ILE A 205 5.05 19.06 -19.59
C ILE A 205 4.04 18.84 -18.47
N GLU A 206 3.00 19.64 -18.43
CA GLU A 206 1.93 19.54 -17.43
C GLU A 206 0.88 18.53 -17.90
N ILE A 207 0.54 17.56 -17.05
CA ILE A 207 -0.43 16.51 -17.38
C ILE A 207 -1.58 16.49 -16.38
N GLY A 208 -2.80 16.55 -16.91
CA GLY A 208 -4.07 16.50 -16.18
C GLY A 208 -5.10 15.66 -16.93
N GLY A 209 -6.20 15.31 -16.25
CA GLY A 209 -7.32 14.63 -16.89
C GLY A 209 -8.17 15.56 -17.76
N ALA A 210 -9.25 15.01 -18.33
CA ALA A 210 -10.16 15.77 -19.18
C ALA A 210 -11.00 16.81 -18.41
N ASP A 211 -11.24 16.59 -17.12
CA ASP A 211 -12.12 17.43 -16.30
C ASP A 211 -11.31 18.30 -15.32
N ILE A 212 -11.70 19.58 -15.19
CA ILE A 212 -11.26 20.45 -14.10
C ILE A 212 -12.35 20.43 -13.02
N LEU A 213 -11.98 19.98 -11.82
CA LEU A 213 -12.92 19.71 -10.73
C LEU A 213 -12.35 20.20 -9.40
N THR A 214 -13.24 20.51 -8.47
CA THR A 214 -12.89 20.66 -7.05
C THR A 214 -12.71 19.29 -6.39
N TYR A 215 -11.94 19.22 -5.30
CA TYR A 215 -11.85 17.99 -4.49
C TYR A 215 -13.23 17.53 -3.98
N ARG A 216 -14.13 18.47 -3.67
CA ARG A 216 -15.53 18.18 -3.34
C ARG A 216 -16.23 17.41 -4.47
N GLU A 217 -16.07 17.85 -5.71
CA GLU A 217 -16.70 17.20 -6.86
C GLU A 217 -16.10 15.82 -7.14
N ILE A 218 -14.80 15.64 -6.96
CA ILE A 218 -14.15 14.32 -7.08
C ILE A 218 -14.72 13.34 -6.04
N MET A 219 -14.85 13.76 -4.78
CA MET A 219 -15.46 12.93 -3.72
C MET A 219 -16.91 12.58 -4.05
N LEU A 220 -17.70 13.53 -4.57
CA LEU A 220 -19.07 13.27 -5.01
C LEU A 220 -19.14 12.36 -6.25
N ALA A 221 -18.18 12.46 -7.17
CA ALA A 221 -18.05 11.57 -8.32
C ALA A 221 -17.71 10.12 -7.90
N TYR A 222 -16.80 9.96 -6.93
CA TYR A 222 -16.51 8.67 -6.32
C TYR A 222 -17.75 8.08 -5.64
N ALA A 223 -18.47 8.90 -4.87
CA ALA A 223 -19.70 8.49 -4.21
C ALA A 223 -20.74 7.95 -5.21
N ARG A 224 -20.96 8.66 -6.34
CA ARG A 224 -21.85 8.20 -7.41
C ARG A 224 -21.41 6.86 -8.00
N THR A 225 -20.10 6.70 -8.26
CA THR A 225 -19.53 5.45 -8.79
C THR A 225 -19.78 4.25 -7.87
N ARG A 226 -19.80 4.47 -6.54
CA ARG A 226 -20.06 3.44 -5.53
C ARG A 226 -21.53 3.34 -5.09
N GLY A 227 -22.44 4.07 -5.71
CA GLY A 227 -23.85 4.12 -5.31
C GLY A 227 -24.09 4.74 -3.92
N LEU A 228 -23.14 5.54 -3.43
CA LEU A 228 -23.18 6.16 -2.11
C LEU A 228 -23.83 7.55 -2.17
N ARG A 229 -24.70 7.85 -1.20
CA ARG A 229 -25.23 9.20 -0.98
C ARG A 229 -24.36 9.91 0.05
N ARG A 230 -23.77 11.05 -0.34
CA ARG A 230 -22.84 11.83 0.49
C ARG A 230 -23.20 13.30 0.51
N ARG A 231 -23.08 13.93 1.69
CA ARG A 231 -23.30 15.36 1.90
C ARG A 231 -22.02 15.98 2.42
N ILE A 232 -21.50 17.00 1.73
CA ILE A 232 -20.26 17.69 2.08
C ILE A 232 -20.58 19.17 2.34
N TYR A 233 -20.35 19.62 3.57
CA TYR A 233 -20.57 20.99 4.05
C TYR A 233 -19.23 21.66 4.32
N THR A 234 -19.01 22.86 3.78
CA THR A 234 -17.75 23.59 3.94
C THR A 234 -17.80 24.57 5.11
N VAL A 235 -16.78 24.58 5.97
CA VAL A 235 -16.63 25.53 7.10
C VAL A 235 -15.39 26.42 6.92
N PRO A 236 -15.43 27.68 7.40
CA PRO A 236 -14.37 28.67 7.18
C PRO A 236 -13.06 28.40 7.93
N VAL A 237 -13.07 27.70 9.08
CA VAL A 237 -11.91 27.63 9.99
C VAL A 237 -11.64 26.19 10.47
N LEU A 238 -11.21 25.30 9.58
CA LEU A 238 -10.48 24.10 10.00
C LEU A 238 -9.01 24.29 9.62
N THR A 239 -8.13 24.44 10.62
CA THR A 239 -6.69 24.58 10.38
C THR A 239 -6.14 23.28 9.76
N PRO A 240 -5.11 23.34 8.89
CA PRO A 240 -4.47 22.15 8.32
C PRO A 240 -4.02 21.15 9.39
N ARG A 241 -3.53 21.65 10.53
CA ARG A 241 -3.13 20.83 11.69
C ARG A 241 -4.30 20.03 12.24
N LEU A 242 -5.43 20.66 12.56
CA LEU A 242 -6.61 19.96 13.09
C LEU A 242 -7.19 18.98 12.05
N SER A 243 -7.18 19.38 10.79
CA SER A 243 -7.63 18.56 9.66
C SER A 243 -6.76 17.31 9.48
N SER A 244 -5.45 17.40 9.72
CA SER A 244 -4.53 16.26 9.58
C SER A 244 -4.72 15.18 10.65
N TYR A 245 -5.02 15.58 11.90
CA TYR A 245 -5.40 14.64 12.96
C TYR A 245 -6.73 13.95 12.62
N TRP A 246 -7.69 14.73 12.10
CA TRP A 246 -8.97 14.17 11.69
C TRP A 246 -8.81 13.18 10.52
N LEU A 247 -7.96 13.50 9.54
CA LEU A 247 -7.67 12.60 8.44
C LEU A 247 -6.98 11.31 8.91
N GLY A 248 -6.07 11.39 9.88
CA GLY A 248 -5.44 10.21 10.49
C GLY A 248 -6.38 9.34 11.33
N LEU A 249 -7.52 9.89 11.80
CA LEU A 249 -8.57 9.11 12.47
C LEU A 249 -9.46 8.37 11.47
N VAL A 250 -9.74 9.01 10.32
CA VAL A 250 -10.66 8.48 9.31
C VAL A 250 -9.93 7.66 8.24
N THR A 251 -8.63 7.80 8.09
CA THR A 251 -7.82 7.12 7.07
C THR A 251 -6.58 6.52 7.71
N PRO A 252 -6.05 5.41 7.17
CA PRO A 252 -4.80 4.82 7.66
C PRO A 252 -3.54 5.58 7.22
N VAL A 253 -3.70 6.76 6.62
CA VAL A 253 -2.57 7.58 6.17
C VAL A 253 -1.86 8.17 7.40
N PRO A 254 -0.53 7.98 7.55
CA PRO A 254 0.22 8.57 8.65
C PRO A 254 0.00 10.08 8.73
N THR A 255 -0.18 10.62 9.95
CA THR A 255 -0.54 12.05 10.16
C THR A 255 0.44 13.02 9.48
N GLY A 256 1.73 12.66 9.42
CA GLY A 256 2.75 13.45 8.70
C GLY A 256 2.45 13.56 7.21
N VAL A 257 2.12 12.45 6.55
CA VAL A 257 1.76 12.40 5.12
C VAL A 257 0.42 13.11 4.88
N ALA A 258 -0.56 12.88 5.75
CA ALA A 258 -1.86 13.55 5.72
C ALA A 258 -1.73 15.08 5.75
N ARG A 259 -0.83 15.63 6.57
CA ARG A 259 -0.59 17.07 6.67
C ARG A 259 -0.08 17.65 5.34
N GLU A 260 0.93 17.03 4.74
CA GLU A 260 1.51 17.50 3.47
C GLU A 260 0.48 17.47 2.33
N LEU A 261 -0.36 16.42 2.28
CA LEU A 261 -1.46 16.34 1.32
C LEU A 261 -2.47 17.48 1.52
N ILE A 262 -2.91 17.71 2.75
CA ILE A 262 -3.87 18.77 3.09
C ILE A 262 -3.31 20.15 2.75
N GLU A 263 -2.04 20.39 3.03
CA GLU A 263 -1.38 21.64 2.65
C GLU A 263 -1.31 21.79 1.13
N GLY A 264 -1.03 20.72 0.39
CA GLY A 264 -1.04 20.72 -1.08
C GLY A 264 -2.42 20.94 -1.70
N VAL A 265 -3.49 20.44 -1.06
CA VAL A 265 -4.88 20.62 -1.53
C VAL A 265 -5.29 22.10 -1.58
N ARG A 266 -4.65 22.97 -0.80
CA ARG A 266 -4.98 24.42 -0.75
C ARG A 266 -4.58 25.17 -2.02
N THR A 267 -3.73 24.59 -2.85
CA THR A 267 -3.23 25.20 -4.08
C THR A 267 -3.94 24.58 -5.28
N ASP A 268 -4.37 25.41 -6.21
CA ASP A 268 -4.98 24.93 -7.44
C ASP A 268 -3.94 24.16 -8.29
N SER A 269 -4.33 22.99 -8.79
CA SER A 269 -3.48 22.09 -9.56
C SER A 269 -4.11 21.82 -10.92
N VAL A 270 -4.18 22.87 -11.74
CA VAL A 270 -4.78 22.90 -13.07
C VAL A 270 -3.68 23.18 -14.10
N CYS A 271 -3.69 22.49 -15.25
CA CYS A 271 -2.69 22.72 -16.27
C CYS A 271 -2.88 24.11 -16.90
N SER A 272 -1.78 24.82 -17.13
CA SER A 272 -1.77 26.22 -17.60
C SER A 272 -1.94 26.39 -19.11
N GLY A 273 -1.97 25.30 -19.91
CA GLY A 273 -2.17 25.33 -21.36
C GLY A 273 -1.73 24.05 -22.10
N ALA A 274 -1.90 23.99 -23.42
CA ALA A 274 -1.89 22.80 -24.30
C ALA A 274 -0.55 22.03 -24.45
N SER A 275 0.39 22.14 -23.51
CA SER A 275 1.75 21.57 -23.65
C SER A 275 1.81 20.05 -23.84
N ALA A 276 0.89 19.27 -23.23
CA ALA A 276 0.92 17.82 -23.32
C ALA A 276 0.32 17.27 -24.63
N LEU A 277 -0.79 17.84 -25.10
CA LEU A 277 -1.42 17.43 -26.36
C LEU A 277 -0.58 17.82 -27.58
N ASP A 278 0.17 18.91 -27.48
CA ASP A 278 1.09 19.34 -28.54
C ASP A 278 2.25 18.35 -28.74
N VAL A 279 2.66 17.67 -27.66
CA VAL A 279 3.76 16.67 -27.68
C VAL A 279 3.23 15.25 -27.90
N PHE A 280 2.07 14.93 -27.33
CA PHE A 280 1.49 13.59 -27.33
C PHE A 280 0.05 13.63 -27.85
N PRO A 281 -0.16 13.92 -29.15
CA PRO A 281 -1.50 14.12 -29.71
C PRO A 281 -2.38 12.85 -29.67
N GLU A 282 -1.77 11.67 -29.55
CA GLU A 282 -2.50 10.40 -29.42
C GLU A 282 -3.04 10.14 -28.01
N ILE A 283 -2.50 10.79 -26.98
CA ILE A 283 -2.94 10.58 -25.60
C ILE A 283 -4.09 11.52 -25.30
N ARG A 284 -5.29 10.94 -25.15
CA ARG A 284 -6.48 11.67 -24.69
C ARG A 284 -6.86 11.16 -23.30
N PRO A 285 -6.52 11.91 -22.23
CA PRO A 285 -6.85 11.51 -20.87
C PRO A 285 -8.34 11.26 -20.70
N VAL A 286 -8.69 10.23 -19.92
CA VAL A 286 -10.10 9.90 -19.71
C VAL A 286 -10.76 10.90 -18.74
N PRO A 287 -12.10 11.06 -18.80
CA PRO A 287 -12.83 11.80 -17.79
C PRO A 287 -12.63 11.23 -16.38
N CYS A 288 -12.71 12.10 -15.36
CA CYS A 288 -12.54 11.74 -13.96
C CYS A 288 -13.46 10.59 -13.53
N ALA A 289 -14.73 10.62 -13.99
CA ALA A 289 -15.68 9.54 -13.72
C ALA A 289 -15.19 8.18 -14.23
N GLU A 290 -14.56 8.13 -15.40
CA GLU A 290 -14.00 6.91 -15.97
C GLU A 290 -12.74 6.47 -15.23
N ALA A 291 -11.83 7.39 -14.90
CA ALA A 291 -10.65 7.08 -14.09
C ALA A 291 -11.05 6.48 -12.72
N LEU A 292 -12.10 7.02 -12.09
CA LEU A 292 -12.64 6.48 -10.83
C LEU A 292 -13.28 5.09 -11.02
N ARG A 293 -14.04 4.86 -12.10
CA ARG A 293 -14.57 3.53 -12.42
C ARG A 293 -13.47 2.49 -12.58
N GLN A 294 -12.42 2.81 -13.33
CA GLN A 294 -11.28 1.93 -13.53
C GLN A 294 -10.54 1.62 -12.22
N ALA A 295 -10.38 2.63 -11.37
CA ALA A 295 -9.77 2.47 -10.05
C ALA A 295 -10.63 1.57 -9.13
N VAL A 296 -11.95 1.76 -9.12
CA VAL A 296 -12.88 0.94 -8.33
C VAL A 296 -12.93 -0.50 -8.85
N ALA A 297 -13.01 -0.71 -10.16
CA ALA A 297 -13.02 -2.06 -10.75
C ALA A 297 -11.74 -2.84 -10.40
N SER A 298 -10.57 -2.17 -10.45
CA SER A 298 -9.29 -2.78 -10.07
C SER A 298 -9.26 -3.21 -8.60
N LEU A 299 -9.95 -2.48 -7.70
CA LEU A 299 -10.10 -2.88 -6.30
C LEU A 299 -11.02 -4.10 -6.15
N GLU A 300 -12.16 -4.12 -6.85
CA GLU A 300 -13.16 -5.18 -6.74
C GLU A 300 -12.64 -6.52 -7.28
N GLU A 301 -11.81 -6.48 -8.30
CA GLU A 301 -11.14 -7.64 -8.89
C GLU A 301 -9.90 -8.11 -8.12
N GLN A 302 -9.53 -7.45 -7.01
CA GLN A 302 -8.27 -7.65 -6.28
C GLN A 302 -7.00 -7.51 -7.17
N ARG A 303 -7.09 -6.76 -8.27
CA ARG A 303 -6.00 -6.53 -9.23
C ARG A 303 -5.23 -5.24 -8.92
N VAL A 304 -4.85 -5.03 -7.66
CA VAL A 304 -4.03 -3.88 -7.28
C VAL A 304 -2.55 -4.20 -7.54
N GLU A 305 -2.05 -3.84 -8.72
CA GLU A 305 -0.66 -4.12 -9.14
C GLU A 305 0.39 -3.63 -8.11
N THR A 306 0.27 -2.38 -7.62
CA THR A 306 1.11 -1.85 -6.53
C THR A 306 0.37 -0.82 -5.66
N SER A 307 0.79 -0.63 -4.40
CA SER A 307 0.19 0.32 -3.46
C SER A 307 1.19 1.37 -2.98
N TRP A 308 0.71 2.57 -2.64
CA TRP A 308 1.49 3.64 -2.02
C TRP A 308 2.26 3.12 -0.82
N THR A 309 1.65 2.31 0.05
CA THR A 309 2.23 1.76 1.30
C THR A 309 3.55 1.00 1.11
N LEU A 310 3.78 0.40 -0.06
CA LEU A 310 5.03 -0.34 -0.36
C LEU A 310 6.25 0.60 -0.42
N ALA A 311 6.05 1.87 -0.77
CA ALA A 311 7.10 2.90 -0.74
C ALA A 311 7.41 3.38 0.69
N PHE A 312 6.50 3.20 1.65
CA PHE A 312 6.60 3.72 3.02
C PHE A 312 7.15 2.73 4.04
N SER A 313 7.41 1.46 3.65
CA SER A 313 8.06 0.50 4.55
C SER A 313 9.57 0.78 4.63
N PRO A 314 10.15 1.10 5.82
CA PRO A 314 11.59 1.27 5.97
C PRO A 314 12.32 0.01 5.53
N ALA A 315 13.34 0.15 4.67
CA ALA A 315 14.34 -0.88 4.48
C ALA A 315 15.33 -0.71 5.64
N SER A 316 15.54 -1.75 6.43
CA SER A 316 16.34 -1.78 7.66
C SER A 316 15.90 -0.83 8.79
N GLU A 317 14.93 -1.27 9.59
CA GLU A 317 15.05 -1.19 11.05
C GLU A 317 14.80 -2.60 11.60
N SER A 318 15.66 -2.98 12.53
CA SER A 318 15.89 -4.27 13.18
C SER A 318 14.71 -5.25 13.29
N ALA A 319 15.06 -6.53 13.18
CA ALA A 319 14.24 -7.69 13.47
C ALA A 319 13.75 -7.81 14.94
N ASP A 320 13.71 -6.72 15.72
CA ASP A 320 13.61 -6.76 17.18
C ASP A 320 12.68 -5.72 17.83
N GLN A 321 11.71 -5.16 17.10
CA GLN A 321 10.65 -4.36 17.73
C GLN A 321 9.25 -4.97 17.55
N ALA A 322 8.63 -5.22 18.71
CA ALA A 322 7.30 -5.74 18.87
C ALA A 322 6.27 -4.64 18.55
N VAL A 323 5.32 -4.97 17.66
CA VAL A 323 4.18 -4.17 17.20
C VAL A 323 4.46 -3.34 15.94
N PHE A 324 3.97 -3.83 14.80
CA PHE A 324 3.78 -3.07 13.56
C PHE A 324 2.29 -3.00 13.24
N LEU A 325 1.78 -1.80 12.93
CA LEU A 325 0.50 -1.60 12.22
C LEU A 325 0.83 -1.53 10.72
N ARG A 326 0.49 -2.59 9.97
CA ARG A 326 0.54 -2.62 8.50
C ARG A 326 -0.89 -2.63 7.96
N ASP A 327 -1.35 -1.53 7.35
CA ASP A 327 -2.60 -1.55 6.58
C ASP A 327 -2.27 -1.97 5.14
N GLU A 328 -2.55 -3.24 4.81
CA GLU A 328 -2.74 -3.70 3.44
C GLU A 328 -4.25 -3.52 3.16
N GLU A 329 -4.62 -2.68 2.17
CA GLU A 329 -5.91 -2.77 1.48
C GLU A 329 -7.17 -2.31 2.26
N GLY A 330 -7.05 -1.42 3.25
CA GLY A 330 -8.21 -0.98 4.05
C GLY A 330 -8.66 -1.99 5.09
N LEU A 331 -7.80 -2.95 5.36
CA LEU A 331 -7.91 -3.89 6.46
C LEU A 331 -7.23 -3.28 7.69
N ILE A 332 -7.96 -3.16 8.79
CA ILE A 332 -7.34 -2.97 10.08
C ILE A 332 -6.61 -4.26 10.43
N VAL A 333 -5.28 -4.23 10.48
CA VAL A 333 -4.45 -5.40 10.78
C VAL A 333 -3.80 -5.26 12.15
N GLU A 334 -3.99 -6.28 12.97
CA GLU A 334 -3.36 -6.41 14.28
C GLU A 334 -2.44 -7.64 14.28
N GLU A 335 -1.13 -7.42 14.35
CA GLU A 335 -0.12 -8.49 14.30
C GLU A 335 0.56 -8.72 15.65
N ARG A 336 0.76 -9.99 16.01
CA ARG A 336 1.55 -10.43 17.17
C ARG A 336 2.57 -11.46 16.74
N ARG A 337 3.77 -11.38 17.30
CA ARG A 337 4.84 -12.36 17.07
C ARG A 337 5.25 -12.99 18.39
N LEU A 338 5.45 -14.29 18.39
CA LEU A 338 5.94 -15.05 19.54
C LEU A 338 6.97 -16.07 19.07
N ARG A 339 8.18 -15.99 19.62
CA ARG A 339 9.20 -17.04 19.46
C ARG A 339 8.84 -18.23 20.35
N VAL A 340 8.93 -19.43 19.80
CA VAL A 340 8.62 -20.70 20.49
C VAL A 340 9.74 -21.68 20.23
N ASP A 341 10.28 -22.27 21.30
CA ASP A 341 11.30 -23.32 21.24
C ASP A 341 10.64 -24.68 20.87
N ALA A 342 10.07 -24.73 19.67
CA ALA A 342 9.56 -25.95 19.05
C ALA A 342 9.67 -25.86 17.52
N PRO A 343 9.84 -27.01 16.83
CA PRO A 343 9.88 -27.08 15.37
C PRO A 343 8.52 -26.69 14.74
N PRO A 344 8.52 -26.20 13.50
CA PRO A 344 7.34 -25.59 12.87
C PRO A 344 6.15 -26.54 12.76
N GLU A 345 6.38 -27.85 12.63
CA GLU A 345 5.33 -28.88 12.54
C GLU A 345 4.54 -28.99 13.85
N LYS A 346 5.22 -28.91 15.01
CA LYS A 346 4.56 -28.97 16.33
C LYS A 346 3.76 -27.70 16.59
N VAL A 347 4.35 -26.55 16.25
CA VAL A 347 3.70 -25.25 16.38
C VAL A 347 2.46 -25.18 15.48
N PHE A 348 2.60 -25.58 14.22
CA PHE A 348 1.51 -25.60 13.25
C PHE A 348 0.43 -26.64 13.59
N GLY A 349 0.80 -27.77 14.18
CA GLY A 349 -0.13 -28.76 14.71
C GLY A 349 -1.00 -28.18 15.84
N ALA A 350 -0.41 -27.40 16.75
CA ALA A 350 -1.15 -26.71 17.81
C ALA A 350 -2.13 -25.66 17.23
N VAL A 351 -1.69 -24.89 16.22
CA VAL A 351 -2.53 -23.92 15.48
C VAL A 351 -3.70 -24.61 14.77
N SER A 352 -3.43 -25.70 14.04
CA SER A 352 -4.46 -26.43 13.26
C SER A 352 -5.50 -27.12 14.15
N SER A 353 -5.18 -27.30 15.44
CA SER A 353 -6.06 -27.91 16.43
C SER A 353 -7.07 -26.94 17.07
N LEU A 354 -6.97 -25.62 16.84
CA LEU A 354 -7.86 -24.59 17.40
C LEU A 354 -9.34 -24.81 17.04
N GLY A 355 -10.25 -24.47 17.97
CA GLY A 355 -11.71 -24.52 17.80
C GLY A 355 -12.33 -25.87 18.17
N GLY A 356 -13.59 -26.12 17.78
CA GLY A 356 -14.26 -27.41 17.99
C GLY A 356 -14.14 -27.94 19.43
N ASP A 357 -13.84 -29.23 19.60
CA ASP A 357 -13.72 -29.84 20.94
C ASP A 357 -12.48 -29.39 21.72
N ASN A 358 -11.45 -28.89 21.02
CA ASN A 358 -10.24 -28.36 21.64
C ASN A 358 -10.40 -26.91 22.15
N GLY A 359 -11.44 -26.21 21.70
CA GLY A 359 -11.68 -24.81 21.99
C GLY A 359 -10.59 -23.87 21.49
N TRP A 360 -10.68 -22.61 21.89
CA TRP A 360 -9.78 -21.52 21.46
C TRP A 360 -8.61 -21.26 22.42
N TYR A 361 -8.22 -22.24 23.24
CA TYR A 361 -7.10 -22.25 24.22
C TYR A 361 -7.00 -21.11 25.25
N TYR A 362 -7.60 -19.96 25.01
CA TYR A 362 -7.61 -18.80 25.88
C TYR A 362 -8.96 -18.09 25.79
N ALA A 363 -9.51 -17.76 26.96
CA ALA A 363 -10.81 -17.12 27.10
C ALA A 363 -11.91 -17.78 26.24
N ASP A 364 -11.89 -19.11 26.11
CA ASP A 364 -12.80 -19.89 25.26
C ASP A 364 -14.29 -19.56 25.51
N PHE A 365 -14.64 -19.20 26.75
CA PHE A 365 -15.98 -18.73 27.10
C PHE A 365 -16.39 -17.47 26.32
N LEU A 366 -15.49 -16.51 26.07
CA LEU A 366 -15.77 -15.30 25.29
C LEU A 366 -16.07 -15.62 23.83
N TRP A 367 -15.38 -16.61 23.26
CA TRP A 367 -15.67 -17.12 21.92
C TRP A 367 -17.07 -17.74 21.87
N LYS A 368 -17.42 -18.56 22.86
CA LYS A 368 -18.76 -19.16 22.99
C LYS A 368 -19.84 -18.09 23.14
N TRP A 369 -19.62 -17.09 24.00
CA TRP A 369 -20.52 -15.95 24.17
C TRP A 369 -20.68 -15.13 22.89
N ARG A 370 -19.59 -14.87 22.16
CA ARG A 370 -19.64 -14.16 20.89
C ARG A 370 -20.47 -14.94 19.86
N GLY A 371 -20.33 -16.26 19.80
CA GLY A 371 -21.14 -17.12 18.94
C GLY A 371 -22.62 -17.15 19.35
N PHE A 372 -22.92 -17.11 20.65
CA PHE A 372 -24.31 -16.99 21.12
C PHE A 372 -24.95 -15.65 20.70
N LEU A 373 -24.24 -14.53 20.87
CA LEU A 373 -24.70 -13.22 20.40
C LEU A 373 -24.89 -13.18 18.88
N ASP A 374 -24.01 -13.86 18.14
CA ASP A 374 -24.15 -14.01 16.69
C ASP A 374 -25.46 -14.70 16.31
N LEU A 375 -25.77 -15.81 17.00
CA LEU A 375 -26.98 -16.58 16.76
C LEU A 375 -28.25 -15.75 17.04
N LEU A 376 -28.25 -14.97 18.13
CA LEU A 376 -29.35 -14.04 18.44
C LEU A 376 -29.53 -12.96 17.35
N ALA A 377 -28.44 -12.51 16.73
CA ALA A 377 -28.49 -11.60 15.59
C ALA A 377 -28.84 -12.30 14.26
N GLY A 378 -29.16 -13.60 14.26
CA GLY A 378 -29.46 -14.41 13.09
C GLY A 378 -28.24 -14.79 12.25
N GLY A 379 -27.06 -14.84 12.87
CA GLY A 379 -25.82 -15.34 12.30
C GLY A 379 -25.68 -16.86 12.42
N VAL A 380 -24.47 -17.37 12.19
CA VAL A 380 -24.18 -18.81 12.13
C VAL A 380 -24.00 -19.45 13.51
N GLY A 381 -23.61 -18.66 14.52
CA GLY A 381 -23.31 -19.14 15.86
C GLY A 381 -22.10 -20.08 15.95
N MET A 382 -21.92 -20.76 17.10
CA MET A 382 -20.87 -21.78 17.26
C MET A 382 -21.28 -23.09 16.55
N ARG A 383 -20.78 -23.32 15.33
CA ARG A 383 -20.99 -24.58 14.62
C ARG A 383 -19.98 -25.64 15.09
N ARG A 384 -20.42 -26.57 15.93
CA ARG A 384 -19.62 -27.74 16.30
C ARG A 384 -19.73 -28.80 15.21
N GLY A 385 -18.64 -29.08 14.53
CA GLY A 385 -18.55 -30.12 13.50
C GLY A 385 -17.52 -29.77 12.43
N ARG A 386 -16.27 -30.18 12.63
CA ARG A 386 -15.21 -30.10 11.62
C ARG A 386 -14.81 -31.50 11.16
N ARG A 387 -14.35 -31.61 9.92
CA ARG A 387 -14.02 -32.89 9.25
C ARG A 387 -12.94 -33.69 9.97
N HIS A 388 -11.92 -33.00 10.49
CA HIS A 388 -10.81 -33.61 11.24
C HIS A 388 -10.33 -32.65 12.33
N PRO A 389 -9.93 -33.13 13.52
CA PRO A 389 -9.49 -32.26 14.62
C PRO A 389 -8.22 -31.44 14.30
N THR A 390 -7.40 -31.88 13.35
CA THR A 390 -6.09 -31.25 13.02
C THR A 390 -5.79 -31.11 11.53
N LEU A 391 -6.49 -31.82 10.65
CA LEU A 391 -6.22 -31.86 9.20
C LEU A 391 -7.28 -31.03 8.49
N LEU A 392 -7.01 -29.74 8.36
CA LEU A 392 -7.92 -28.78 7.77
C LEU A 392 -7.77 -28.74 6.25
N ARG A 393 -8.83 -28.34 5.55
CA ARG A 393 -8.83 -28.01 4.13
C ARG A 393 -9.54 -26.67 3.89
N PRO A 394 -9.19 -25.91 2.85
CA PRO A 394 -9.99 -24.77 2.43
C PRO A 394 -11.46 -25.15 2.31
N GLY A 395 -12.33 -24.35 2.92
CA GLY A 395 -13.76 -24.61 3.04
C GLY A 395 -14.19 -25.31 4.34
N ASP A 396 -13.29 -25.88 5.15
CA ASP A 396 -13.67 -26.55 6.40
C ASP A 396 -14.20 -25.51 7.43
N PRO A 397 -15.26 -25.86 8.20
CA PRO A 397 -15.71 -25.05 9.34
C PRO A 397 -14.76 -25.19 10.54
N VAL A 398 -14.46 -24.08 11.20
CA VAL A 398 -13.85 -24.05 12.54
C VAL A 398 -14.70 -23.11 13.38
N ASP A 399 -15.72 -23.67 14.04
CA ASP A 399 -16.76 -22.91 14.74
C ASP A 399 -17.46 -21.90 13.80
N PHE A 400 -17.41 -20.60 14.10
CA PHE A 400 -17.92 -19.52 13.25
C PHE A 400 -16.90 -19.00 12.22
N TRP A 401 -15.80 -19.73 12.00
CA TRP A 401 -14.81 -19.43 10.98
C TRP A 401 -14.87 -20.44 9.83
N ARG A 402 -14.48 -20.00 8.64
CA ARG A 402 -14.17 -20.85 7.50
C ARG A 402 -12.68 -20.87 7.25
N VAL A 403 -12.09 -22.04 7.04
CA VAL A 403 -10.73 -22.15 6.52
C VAL A 403 -10.70 -21.59 5.11
N GLU A 404 -9.89 -20.58 4.87
CA GLU A 404 -9.70 -19.95 3.56
C GLU A 404 -8.39 -20.39 2.92
N ALA A 405 -7.31 -20.47 3.72
CA ALA A 405 -6.03 -21.00 3.29
C ALA A 405 -5.46 -21.95 4.35
N TRP A 406 -4.87 -23.06 3.90
CA TRP A 406 -4.16 -24.01 4.75
C TRP A 406 -2.96 -24.56 3.98
N VAL A 407 -1.76 -24.17 4.40
CA VAL A 407 -0.48 -24.57 3.80
C VAL A 407 0.43 -25.05 4.94
N PRO A 408 0.44 -26.34 5.29
CA PRO A 408 1.31 -26.85 6.34
C PRO A 408 2.79 -26.81 5.92
N PRO A 409 3.74 -26.61 6.86
CA PRO A 409 3.54 -26.23 8.27
C PRO A 409 3.51 -24.70 8.47
N SER A 410 3.18 -23.91 7.46
CA SER A 410 3.51 -22.47 7.40
C SER A 410 2.34 -21.50 7.55
N LEU A 411 1.13 -21.81 7.10
CA LEU A 411 0.00 -20.87 7.04
C LEU A 411 -1.36 -21.52 7.32
N LEU A 412 -2.12 -20.92 8.24
CA LEU A 412 -3.56 -21.14 8.39
C LEU A 412 -4.26 -19.77 8.37
N ARG A 413 -5.24 -19.60 7.47
CA ARG A 413 -6.09 -18.41 7.42
C ARG A 413 -7.55 -18.80 7.58
N LEU A 414 -8.22 -18.12 8.51
CA LEU A 414 -9.62 -18.30 8.86
C LEU A 414 -10.40 -17.03 8.52
N ARG A 415 -11.49 -17.15 7.79
CA ARG A 415 -12.43 -16.05 7.50
C ARG A 415 -13.64 -16.14 8.42
N ALA A 416 -14.03 -15.03 9.04
CA ALA A 416 -15.20 -14.98 9.91
C ALA A 416 -16.49 -15.16 9.09
N GLU A 417 -17.43 -15.94 9.61
CA GLU A 417 -18.80 -16.10 9.07
C GLU A 417 -19.86 -15.45 9.95
N MET A 418 -19.48 -14.99 11.14
CA MET A 418 -20.36 -14.24 12.04
C MET A 418 -20.78 -12.90 11.43
N LYS A 419 -21.94 -12.37 11.83
CA LYS A 419 -22.41 -11.05 11.44
C LYS A 419 -21.52 -9.98 12.06
N LEU A 420 -20.93 -9.16 11.20
CA LEU A 420 -20.03 -8.06 11.53
C LEU A 420 -20.34 -6.88 10.62
N PRO A 421 -20.16 -5.63 11.08
CA PRO A 421 -20.17 -4.45 10.20
C PRO A 421 -18.87 -4.36 9.38
N GLY A 422 -18.53 -5.43 8.67
CA GLY A 422 -17.25 -5.63 7.98
C GLY A 422 -17.00 -7.09 7.61
N ARG A 423 -15.80 -7.39 7.14
CA ARG A 423 -15.29 -8.77 7.00
C ARG A 423 -14.07 -8.93 7.91
N ALA A 424 -13.88 -10.12 8.49
CA ALA A 424 -12.75 -10.37 9.38
C ALA A 424 -12.03 -11.65 9.02
N TRP A 425 -10.72 -11.67 9.28
CA TRP A 425 -9.87 -12.84 9.15
C TRP A 425 -8.97 -12.97 10.37
N LEU A 426 -8.63 -14.21 10.69
CA LEU A 426 -7.60 -14.56 11.66
C LEU A 426 -6.59 -15.48 10.97
N GLU A 427 -5.36 -15.01 10.87
CA GLU A 427 -4.27 -15.67 10.17
C GLU A 427 -3.16 -16.04 11.16
N PHE A 428 -2.59 -17.22 10.99
CA PHE A 428 -1.44 -17.71 11.71
C PHE A 428 -0.38 -18.11 10.70
N ARG A 429 0.81 -17.54 10.81
CA ARG A 429 2.01 -17.98 10.07
C ARG A 429 3.01 -18.58 11.04
N VAL A 430 3.67 -19.64 10.63
CA VAL A 430 4.79 -20.24 11.35
C VAL A 430 6.02 -20.13 10.48
N ARG A 431 7.08 -19.52 11.01
CA ARG A 431 8.38 -19.40 10.33
C ARG A 431 9.45 -20.11 11.14
N PRO A 432 10.27 -20.99 10.52
CA PRO A 432 11.38 -21.60 11.24
C PRO A 432 12.44 -20.56 11.61
N GLU A 433 13.07 -20.77 12.77
CA GLU A 433 14.28 -20.09 13.22
C GLU A 433 15.25 -21.18 13.66
N GLY A 434 16.08 -21.66 12.74
CA GLY A 434 16.86 -22.88 12.94
C GLY A 434 16.01 -24.16 12.90
N SER A 435 16.54 -25.27 13.43
CA SER A 435 15.85 -26.57 13.43
C SER A 435 14.92 -26.78 14.63
N GLU A 436 15.16 -26.11 15.75
CA GLU A 436 14.48 -26.37 17.03
C GLU A 436 13.53 -25.25 17.48
N SER A 437 13.54 -24.09 16.81
CA SER A 437 12.68 -22.95 17.15
C SER A 437 11.89 -22.42 15.96
N SER A 438 10.76 -21.77 16.27
CA SER A 438 9.87 -21.17 15.28
C SER A 438 9.25 -19.88 15.81
N TRP A 439 8.93 -18.97 14.89
CA TRP A 439 8.11 -17.79 15.15
C TRP A 439 6.65 -18.07 14.79
N ILE A 440 5.73 -17.82 15.72
CA ILE A 440 4.30 -17.70 15.44
C ILE A 440 4.00 -16.24 15.13
N ILE A 441 3.38 -15.97 13.99
CA ILE A 441 2.88 -14.66 13.59
C ILE A 441 1.35 -14.76 13.52
N GLN A 442 0.64 -14.18 14.48
CA GLN A 442 -0.82 -14.12 14.52
C GLN A 442 -1.28 -12.75 14.01
N ARG A 443 -2.10 -12.72 12.96
CA ARG A 443 -2.70 -11.52 12.38
C ARG A 443 -4.21 -11.58 12.47
N ALA A 444 -4.84 -10.60 13.11
CA ALA A 444 -6.28 -10.35 12.98
C ALA A 444 -6.46 -9.25 11.92
N LEU A 445 -7.20 -9.53 10.85
CA LEU A 445 -7.45 -8.57 9.76
C LEU A 445 -8.94 -8.22 9.73
N PHE A 446 -9.29 -6.94 9.56
CA PHE A 446 -10.67 -6.49 9.55
C PHE A 446 -10.95 -5.43 8.47
N ASP A 447 -11.75 -5.80 7.48
CA ASP A 447 -12.31 -4.93 6.45
C ASP A 447 -13.53 -4.19 7.01
N SER A 448 -13.32 -2.99 7.53
CA SER A 448 -14.38 -2.17 8.13
C SER A 448 -15.36 -1.64 7.07
N ARG A 449 -16.66 -1.86 7.24
CA ARG A 449 -17.69 -1.23 6.40
C ARG A 449 -18.22 0.05 7.06
N GLY A 450 -17.77 1.21 6.55
CA GLY A 450 -18.20 2.52 7.03
C GLY A 450 -17.86 2.79 8.51
N LEU A 451 -18.53 3.78 9.13
CA LEU A 451 -18.30 4.15 10.55
C LEU A 451 -18.70 3.06 11.53
N ALA A 452 -19.78 2.31 11.24
CA ALA A 452 -20.23 1.23 12.10
C ALA A 452 -19.14 0.14 12.25
N GLY A 453 -18.42 -0.17 11.17
CA GLY A 453 -17.26 -1.07 11.19
C GLY A 453 -16.13 -0.57 12.07
N LEU A 454 -15.75 0.71 11.92
CA LEU A 454 -14.69 1.32 12.72
C LEU A 454 -15.04 1.38 14.20
N LEU A 455 -16.25 1.85 14.54
CA LEU A 455 -16.72 1.92 15.91
C LEU A 455 -16.76 0.53 16.55
N TYR A 456 -17.24 -0.48 15.81
CA TYR A 456 -17.22 -1.87 16.24
C TYR A 456 -15.81 -2.36 16.57
N TRP A 457 -14.86 -2.13 15.66
CA TRP A 457 -13.47 -2.55 15.86
C TRP A 457 -12.83 -1.88 17.07
N TYR A 458 -12.92 -0.55 17.17
CA TYR A 458 -12.27 0.19 18.26
C TYR A 458 -12.95 -0.04 19.62
N ALA A 459 -14.27 -0.25 19.66
CA ALA A 459 -14.97 -0.60 20.89
C ALA A 459 -14.52 -1.97 21.43
N LEU A 460 -14.24 -2.93 20.55
CA LEU A 460 -13.78 -4.28 20.93
C LEU A 460 -12.27 -4.40 21.05
N TYR A 461 -11.50 -3.42 20.59
CA TYR A 461 -10.04 -3.46 20.60
C TYR A 461 -9.41 -3.79 21.97
N PRO A 462 -9.88 -3.24 23.12
CA PRO A 462 -9.36 -3.63 24.43
C PRO A 462 -9.54 -5.12 24.73
N ILE A 463 -10.68 -5.69 24.32
CA ILE A 463 -11.02 -7.10 24.50
C ILE A 463 -10.18 -7.96 23.54
N HIS A 464 -10.11 -7.58 22.26
CA HIS A 464 -9.26 -8.23 21.26
C HIS A 464 -7.81 -8.28 21.72
N ARG A 465 -7.30 -7.20 22.29
CA ARG A 465 -5.94 -7.13 22.80
C ARG A 465 -5.65 -8.21 23.84
N ILE A 466 -6.58 -8.46 24.76
CA ILE A 466 -6.44 -9.48 25.81
C ILE A 466 -6.57 -10.89 25.20
N ILE A 467 -7.64 -11.12 24.42
CA ILE A 467 -7.95 -12.42 23.82
C ILE A 467 -6.82 -12.89 22.91
N PHE A 468 -6.38 -12.05 21.98
CA PHE A 468 -5.39 -12.42 20.97
C PHE A 468 -3.98 -12.58 21.55
N SER A 469 -3.63 -11.82 22.59
CA SER A 469 -2.36 -12.00 23.29
C SER A 469 -2.37 -13.31 24.09
N GLY A 470 -3.46 -13.61 24.78
CA GLY A 470 -3.63 -14.88 25.49
C GLY A 470 -3.63 -16.09 24.56
N LEU A 471 -4.27 -15.96 23.39
CA LEU A 471 -4.34 -17.00 22.37
C LEU A 471 -2.96 -17.41 21.85
N VAL A 472 -2.16 -16.44 21.37
CA VAL A 472 -0.83 -16.74 20.82
C VAL A 472 0.09 -17.37 21.88
N MET A 473 0.03 -16.89 23.13
CA MET A 473 0.77 -17.48 24.24
C MET A 473 0.31 -18.91 24.55
N ALA A 474 -1.00 -19.17 24.54
CA ALA A 474 -1.54 -20.50 24.82
C ALA A 474 -1.18 -21.52 23.72
N ILE A 475 -1.17 -21.09 22.45
CA ILE A 475 -0.68 -21.89 21.32
C ILE A 475 0.80 -22.25 21.55
N GLY A 476 1.65 -21.27 21.88
CA GLY A 476 3.07 -21.50 22.15
C GLY A 476 3.30 -22.51 23.30
N ARG A 477 2.59 -22.36 24.43
CA ARG A 477 2.68 -23.30 25.56
C ARG A 477 2.29 -24.73 25.17
N ARG A 478 1.26 -24.89 24.33
CA ARG A 478 0.78 -26.22 23.89
C ARG A 478 1.77 -26.88 22.92
N ALA A 479 2.38 -26.10 22.02
CA ALA A 479 3.40 -26.59 21.11
C ALA A 479 4.62 -27.17 21.87
N VAL A 480 5.05 -26.50 22.95
CA VAL A 480 6.17 -26.97 23.80
C VAL A 480 5.77 -28.19 24.65
N ARG A 481 4.57 -28.21 25.25
CA ARG A 481 4.11 -29.32 26.10
C ARG A 481 4.01 -30.66 25.37
N ASN A 482 3.63 -30.65 24.09
CA ASN A 482 3.62 -31.86 23.25
C ASN A 482 5.04 -32.39 22.91
N GLY A 483 6.11 -31.78 23.45
CA GLY A 483 7.50 -32.21 23.30
C GLY A 483 8.01 -33.22 24.33
N ARG A 484 7.25 -33.55 25.38
CA ARG A 484 7.61 -34.60 26.34
C ARG A 484 6.48 -35.62 26.47
N THR A 485 6.39 -36.56 25.53
CA THR A 485 5.97 -37.98 25.65
C THR A 485 5.32 -38.52 24.38
N CYS A 486 6.04 -39.41 23.71
CA CYS A 486 5.51 -40.68 23.17
C CYS A 486 6.72 -41.62 23.01
N GLN A 487 7.27 -42.11 24.13
CA GLN A 487 7.89 -43.43 24.10
C GLN A 487 6.74 -44.42 24.15
N VAL A 488 6.42 -45.01 23.00
CA VAL A 488 5.65 -46.26 22.97
C VAL A 488 6.57 -47.31 23.58
N GLY A 489 6.29 -47.68 24.82
CA GLY A 489 6.97 -48.76 25.50
C GLY A 489 6.59 -50.09 24.86
N THR A 490 7.53 -50.68 24.14
CA THR A 490 7.54 -52.11 23.85
C THR A 490 7.97 -52.89 25.10
N ARG A 491 7.04 -53.68 25.65
CA ARG A 491 7.26 -54.95 26.39
C ARG A 491 5.96 -55.73 26.20
N GLY A 492 5.86 -56.92 25.60
CA GLY A 492 6.83 -58.01 25.46
C GLY A 492 6.39 -59.17 26.36
N VAL A 493 5.41 -59.96 25.90
CA VAL A 493 5.42 -61.45 25.78
C VAL A 493 4.51 -61.78 24.61
#